data_AF-A0AAN8YV03-F1
#
_entry.id   AF-A0AAN8YV03-F1
#
_cell.length_a   1.000
_cell.length_b   1.000
_cell.length_c   1.000
_cell.angle_alpha   90.00
_cell.angle_beta   90.00
_cell.angle_gamma   90.00
#
_symmetry.space_group_name_H-M   'P 1'
#
loop_
_entity.id
_entity.type
_entity.pdbx_description
1 polymer ?
#
loop_
_entity_poly.entity_id
_entity_poly.type
_entity_poly.pdbx_seq_one_letter_code
_entity_poly.pdbx_strand_id
1 'polypeptide(L)'
;MKIPVLLLLLITISQVTLNPIVSVADSAYPSPYGIETTTSCQSTASDDLIPVRREVYGNGRIFDITHRLTPDMPSWGLEDGLGQFLWLPKSMKNGSLSNNSEMKLPTHTGTHIDAPGHVYDHYFDAGFDVDTLDLEVLNEFMPFLESKMRAVCKLLVLTELLFVSTISLAFSSPNDAYPTGYGDEPGACVGTSDDLRPLRREVYEDGQIFDITHQFNPNTPIGDSDEGIGQFLTLLSSMKNGSDYNFSELRLGVHAGTHVDAPGHTYEEYYDAGFDVDSLDLRVLNGPALLVDVPRDKNLTADVMQSLHIPKGVKRVLFRTLNTDRRLMWKKAFDTSYVGFMKDGAQWLVDNTDIKLVGIDYLSVAAFDDLLPAHHVFLKSREIILVEGLKLDDIEAGLYTEALEMALNKKKCCKGDIFSE
;
A
#
# COMPACT_ATOMS: atom_id res chain seq x y z
N MET A 1 60.60 26.31 53.61
CA MET A 1 60.38 24.91 54.03
C MET A 1 58.86 24.68 54.10
N LYS A 2 58.35 23.88 53.16
CA LYS A 2 57.04 23.18 53.10
C LYS A 2 55.71 23.97 53.02
N ILE A 3 55.13 23.89 51.82
CA ILE A 3 53.70 23.91 51.38
C ILE A 3 53.03 22.58 51.86
N PRO A 4 51.70 22.43 52.12
CA PRO A 4 50.61 22.92 51.28
C PRO A 4 49.39 23.59 51.93
N VAL A 5 48.83 24.51 51.13
CA VAL A 5 47.47 25.04 51.19
C VAL A 5 46.51 23.96 50.68
N LEU A 6 45.57 23.56 51.52
CA LEU A 6 44.50 22.63 51.19
C LEU A 6 43.43 23.39 50.38
N LEU A 7 43.32 23.05 49.10
CA LEU A 7 42.29 23.52 48.19
C LEU A 7 40.94 22.90 48.61
N LEU A 8 40.03 23.70 49.16
CA LEU A 8 38.62 23.32 49.37
C LEU A 8 37.88 23.57 48.05
N LEU A 9 37.81 22.54 47.21
CA LEU A 9 36.96 22.52 46.00
C LEU A 9 35.53 22.20 46.45
N LEU A 10 34.66 23.21 46.50
CA LEU A 10 33.21 23.02 46.55
C LEU A 10 32.76 22.45 45.21
N ILE A 11 32.62 21.12 45.13
CA ILE A 11 31.93 20.44 44.04
C ILE A 11 30.43 20.55 44.34
N THR A 12 29.76 21.51 43.71
CA THR A 12 28.31 21.45 43.52
C THR A 12 28.06 20.38 42.46
N ILE A 13 27.67 19.19 42.90
CA ILE A 13 27.10 18.15 42.04
C ILE A 13 25.71 18.65 41.63
N SER A 14 25.60 19.26 40.46
CA SER A 14 24.30 19.40 39.80
C SER A 14 23.95 18.02 39.26
N GLN A 15 22.98 17.35 39.88
CA GLN A 15 22.43 16.10 39.37
C GLN A 15 21.73 16.40 38.05
N VAL A 16 22.42 16.17 36.94
CA VAL A 16 21.80 16.06 35.63
C VAL A 16 21.12 14.69 35.61
N THR A 17 19.85 14.66 35.98
CA THR A 17 18.98 13.52 35.68
C THR A 17 18.82 13.47 34.17
N LEU A 18 19.54 12.56 33.52
CA LEU A 18 19.25 12.08 32.18
C LEU A 18 17.90 11.37 32.24
N ASN A 19 16.82 12.14 32.08
CA ASN A 19 15.55 11.57 31.69
C ASN A 19 15.68 11.10 30.24
N PRO A 20 15.38 9.84 29.91
CA PRO A 20 15.16 9.49 28.52
C PRO A 20 14.01 10.37 28.02
N ILE A 21 14.29 11.22 27.03
CA ILE A 21 13.24 11.90 26.29
C ILE A 21 12.54 10.81 25.50
N VAL A 22 11.53 10.21 26.11
CA VAL A 22 10.46 9.54 25.37
C VAL A 22 9.79 10.66 24.60
N SER A 23 10.08 10.75 23.30
CA SER A 23 9.28 11.54 22.38
C SER A 23 7.88 10.94 22.41
N VAL A 24 7.00 11.59 23.15
CA VAL A 24 5.56 11.42 22.96
C VAL A 24 5.28 12.04 21.60
N ALA A 25 4.93 11.22 20.62
CA ALA A 25 4.44 11.66 19.32
C ALA A 25 3.06 12.30 19.52
N ASP A 26 3.05 13.55 20.00
CA ASP A 26 1.81 14.25 20.35
C ASP A 26 1.31 15.07 19.14
N SER A 27 0.18 14.62 18.58
CA SER A 27 -0.78 15.36 17.74
C SER A 27 -0.31 16.07 16.44
N ALA A 28 0.38 15.37 15.52
CA ALA A 28 0.60 15.87 14.16
C ALA A 28 -0.56 15.58 13.16
N TYR A 29 -1.75 15.22 13.63
CA TYR A 29 -2.86 14.75 12.78
C TYR A 29 -4.01 15.77 12.59
N PRO A 30 -4.28 16.21 11.34
CA PRO A 30 -5.38 17.13 11.02
C PRO A 30 -6.77 16.48 11.15
N SER A 31 -7.77 17.30 11.49
CA SER A 31 -9.18 16.96 11.79
C SER A 31 -9.95 16.48 10.54
N PRO A 32 -10.92 15.55 10.66
CA PRO A 32 -11.72 15.10 9.52
C PRO A 32 -12.76 16.15 9.09
N TYR A 33 -13.11 16.06 7.80
CA TYR A 33 -14.04 16.93 7.08
C TYR A 33 -15.39 17.09 7.74
N GLY A 34 -15.91 18.32 7.59
CA GLY A 34 -17.13 18.82 8.17
C GLY A 34 -18.35 17.96 7.85
N ILE A 35 -19.04 17.58 8.92
CA ILE A 35 -20.49 17.43 8.93
C ILE A 35 -21.08 18.72 8.33
N GLU A 36 -22.03 18.59 7.40
CA GLU A 36 -22.80 19.70 6.85
C GLU A 36 -23.41 20.56 7.96
N THR A 37 -22.71 21.59 8.42
CA THR A 37 -23.33 22.69 9.14
C THR A 37 -23.71 23.74 8.12
N THR A 38 -24.96 23.69 7.68
CA THR A 38 -25.64 24.79 7.01
C THR A 38 -25.59 26.04 7.91
N THR A 39 -24.57 26.87 7.74
CA THR A 39 -24.57 28.21 8.31
C THR A 39 -23.97 29.16 7.29
N SER A 40 -24.85 29.92 6.64
CA SER A 40 -24.51 31.02 5.75
C SER A 40 -23.69 32.08 6.49
N CYS A 41 -22.54 32.47 5.96
CA CYS A 41 -22.00 33.84 6.01
C CYS A 41 -20.86 33.99 4.98
N GLN A 42 -20.85 35.12 4.27
CA GLN A 42 -20.02 35.41 3.10
C GLN A 42 -18.56 35.81 3.42
N SER A 43 -17.71 35.61 2.39
CA SER A 43 -16.39 36.22 2.10
C SER A 43 -15.20 35.62 2.85
N THR A 44 -14.09 35.21 2.22
CA THR A 44 -13.38 35.68 1.01
C THR A 44 -12.82 34.50 0.20
N ALA A 45 -12.64 34.64 -1.12
CA ALA A 45 -12.07 33.62 -2.00
C ALA A 45 -10.63 33.20 -1.63
N SER A 46 -10.49 32.32 -0.65
CA SER A 46 -9.58 31.18 -0.77
C SER A 46 -10.29 30.14 -1.61
N ASP A 47 -9.58 29.49 -2.53
CA ASP A 47 -10.04 28.18 -3.00
C ASP A 47 -10.05 27.29 -1.76
N ASP A 48 -11.23 27.10 -1.15
CA ASP A 48 -11.35 26.21 0.00
C ASP A 48 -10.93 24.82 -0.48
N LEU A 49 -9.78 24.38 0.04
CA LEU A 49 -9.18 23.09 -0.26
C LEU A 49 -10.08 22.01 0.33
N ILE A 50 -11.08 21.55 -0.43
CA ILE A 50 -12.04 20.53 -0.01
C ILE A 50 -11.91 19.32 -0.97
N PRO A 51 -11.40 18.16 -0.53
CA PRO A 51 -11.42 16.92 -1.26
C PRO A 51 -12.86 16.49 -1.51
N VAL A 52 -13.11 16.01 -2.73
CA VAL A 52 -14.40 15.47 -3.12
C VAL A 52 -14.22 13.98 -3.37
N ARG A 53 -14.75 13.16 -2.48
CA ARG A 53 -14.95 11.73 -2.73
C ARG A 53 -16.16 11.57 -3.66
N ARG A 54 -16.05 10.71 -4.67
CA ARG A 54 -17.17 10.37 -5.56
C ARG A 54 -17.36 8.87 -5.52
N GLU A 55 -18.62 8.42 -5.50
CA GLU A 55 -18.92 6.98 -5.57
C GLU A 55 -19.11 6.50 -7.02
N VAL A 56 -19.38 7.43 -7.95
CA VAL A 56 -19.70 7.11 -9.35
C VAL A 56 -18.86 7.96 -10.30
N TYR A 57 -18.18 7.29 -11.23
CA TYR A 57 -17.32 7.92 -12.20
C TYR A 57 -17.68 7.52 -13.64
N GLY A 58 -17.19 8.30 -14.61
CA GLY A 58 -17.29 7.96 -16.04
C GLY A 58 -18.72 7.87 -16.56
N ASN A 59 -19.64 8.67 -16.01
CA ASN A 59 -21.08 8.63 -16.32
C ASN A 59 -21.74 7.27 -15.97
N GLY A 60 -21.37 6.69 -14.82
CA GLY A 60 -21.93 5.41 -14.36
C GLY A 60 -21.22 4.18 -14.92
N ARG A 61 -19.96 4.34 -15.35
CA ARG A 61 -19.13 3.22 -15.83
C ARG A 61 -18.26 2.60 -14.75
N ILE A 62 -17.88 3.39 -13.74
CA ILE A 62 -17.05 2.95 -12.63
C ILE A 62 -17.80 3.29 -11.34
N PHE A 63 -17.96 2.29 -10.48
CA PHE A 63 -18.59 2.43 -9.16
C PHE A 63 -17.56 2.10 -8.10
N ASP A 64 -17.38 3.02 -7.16
CA ASP A 64 -16.62 2.74 -5.96
C ASP A 64 -17.50 1.96 -4.98
N ILE A 65 -17.15 0.70 -4.73
CA ILE A 65 -17.83 -0.16 -3.76
C ILE A 65 -17.05 -0.30 -2.45
N THR A 66 -15.97 0.47 -2.30
CA THR A 66 -15.11 0.42 -1.13
C THR A 66 -15.61 1.35 -0.03
N HIS A 67 -15.51 0.93 1.22
CA HIS A 67 -15.80 1.82 2.34
C HIS A 67 -14.56 2.63 2.71
N ARG A 68 -14.73 3.93 2.99
CA ARG A 68 -13.67 4.73 3.63
C ARG A 68 -13.35 4.11 4.98
N LEU A 69 -12.06 3.90 5.28
CA LEU A 69 -11.64 3.51 6.62
C LEU A 69 -11.78 4.69 7.58
N THR A 70 -12.54 4.48 8.66
CA THR A 70 -12.77 5.45 9.73
C THR A 70 -12.63 4.77 11.09
N PRO A 71 -12.16 5.48 12.13
CA PRO A 71 -12.01 4.85 13.46
C PRO A 71 -13.29 4.34 14.09
N ASP A 72 -14.43 4.93 13.76
CA ASP A 72 -15.75 4.51 14.21
C ASP A 72 -16.36 3.38 13.37
N MET A 73 -15.68 2.94 12.30
CA MET A 73 -16.22 1.87 11.47
C MET A 73 -16.28 0.54 12.25
N PRO A 74 -17.29 -0.31 11.97
CA PRO A 74 -17.38 -1.61 12.59
C PRO A 74 -16.10 -2.43 12.34
N SER A 75 -15.56 -3.02 13.40
CA SER A 75 -14.41 -3.92 13.33
C SER A 75 -14.71 -5.18 14.13
N TRP A 76 -14.31 -6.32 13.59
CA TRP A 76 -14.64 -7.61 14.17
C TRP A 76 -14.01 -7.76 15.55
N GLY A 77 -14.84 -8.03 16.56
CA GLY A 77 -14.39 -8.23 17.95
C GLY A 77 -14.10 -6.93 18.73
N LEU A 78 -14.40 -5.75 18.16
CA LEU A 78 -14.24 -4.46 18.83
C LEU A 78 -15.61 -3.78 19.00
N GLU A 79 -15.98 -3.48 20.25
CA GLU A 79 -17.27 -2.82 20.56
C GLU A 79 -17.27 -1.33 20.17
N ASP A 80 -16.12 -0.67 20.25
CA ASP A 80 -15.97 0.78 20.03
C ASP A 80 -15.58 1.16 18.58
N GLY A 81 -15.65 0.20 17.66
CA GLY A 81 -15.17 0.37 16.28
C GLY A 81 -13.67 0.09 16.11
N LEU A 82 -13.14 0.40 14.93
CA LEU A 82 -11.74 0.14 14.55
C LEU A 82 -10.70 0.86 15.42
N GLY A 83 -11.05 2.04 15.95
CA GLY A 83 -10.13 2.91 16.68
C GLY A 83 -9.03 3.52 15.78
N GLN A 84 -7.95 4.02 16.39
CA GLN A 84 -6.82 4.54 15.64
C GLN A 84 -6.11 3.40 14.90
N PHE A 85 -6.17 3.44 13.57
CA PHE A 85 -5.54 2.45 12.68
C PHE A 85 -4.38 3.02 11.86
N LEU A 86 -4.09 4.33 12.02
CA LEU A 86 -3.08 5.04 11.25
C LEU A 86 -2.24 5.97 12.14
N TRP A 87 -0.94 5.93 11.92
CA TRP A 87 0.07 6.76 12.57
C TRP A 87 0.94 7.44 11.52
N LEU A 88 1.55 8.57 11.90
CA LEU A 88 2.40 9.37 11.02
C LEU A 88 3.83 9.38 11.59
N PRO A 89 4.61 8.28 11.44
CA PRO A 89 5.98 8.23 11.93
C PRO A 89 6.88 9.34 11.41
N LYS A 90 6.70 9.78 10.15
CA LYS A 90 7.39 10.92 9.56
C LYS A 90 6.36 11.97 9.15
N SER A 91 6.54 13.19 9.64
CA SER A 91 5.61 14.30 9.45
C SER A 91 6.33 15.59 9.07
N MET A 92 5.83 16.30 8.06
CA MET A 92 6.38 17.61 7.66
C MET A 92 6.20 18.66 8.76
N LYS A 93 5.11 18.61 9.54
CA LYS A 93 4.94 19.41 10.76
C LYS A 93 6.04 19.20 11.80
N ASN A 94 6.59 17.99 11.85
CA ASN A 94 7.70 17.63 12.72
C ASN A 94 9.07 17.74 12.01
N GLY A 95 9.15 18.40 10.86
CA GLY A 95 10.39 18.65 10.12
C GLY A 95 10.86 17.52 9.19
N SER A 96 10.03 16.51 8.94
CA SER A 96 10.33 15.49 7.91
C SER A 96 10.16 16.07 6.50
N LEU A 97 10.82 15.46 5.52
CA LEU A 97 10.74 15.87 4.11
C LEU A 97 9.36 15.61 3.50
N SER A 98 8.67 14.57 3.95
CA SER A 98 7.35 14.14 3.50
C SER A 98 6.55 13.57 4.67
N ASN A 99 5.25 13.41 4.45
CA ASN A 99 4.32 12.72 5.35
C ASN A 99 4.28 11.23 4.96
N ASN A 100 4.80 10.37 5.85
CA ASN A 100 4.76 8.92 5.65
C ASN A 100 3.94 8.29 6.77
N SER A 101 2.84 7.65 6.39
CA SER A 101 1.97 6.96 7.34
C SER A 101 2.34 5.48 7.51
N GLU A 102 2.11 4.98 8.71
CA GLU A 102 2.08 3.56 9.03
C GLU A 102 0.65 3.19 9.41
N MET A 103 0.17 2.07 8.88
CA MET A 103 -1.14 1.53 9.21
C MET A 103 -1.00 0.25 10.02
N LYS A 104 -1.99 0.00 10.87
CA LYS A 104 -2.16 -1.21 11.67
C LYS A 104 -3.65 -1.49 11.80
N LEU A 105 -4.11 -2.60 11.27
CA LEU A 105 -5.51 -3.00 11.37
C LEU A 105 -5.68 -4.52 11.30
N PRO A 106 -6.74 -5.06 11.91
CA PRO A 106 -7.12 -6.45 11.69
C PRO A 106 -7.47 -6.70 10.23
N THR A 107 -7.13 -7.88 9.70
CA THR A 107 -7.35 -8.26 8.30
C THR A 107 -8.83 -8.18 7.87
N HIS A 108 -9.78 -8.34 8.80
CA HIS A 108 -11.23 -8.19 8.56
C HIS A 108 -11.70 -6.76 8.83
N THR A 109 -11.15 -5.80 8.09
CA THR A 109 -11.51 -4.38 8.23
C THR A 109 -11.87 -3.81 6.87
N GLY A 110 -13.02 -3.13 6.78
CA GLY A 110 -13.51 -2.51 5.53
C GLY A 110 -13.93 -3.54 4.48
N THR A 111 -13.88 -3.14 3.21
CA THR A 111 -14.13 -4.04 2.07
C THR A 111 -12.92 -4.99 1.92
N HIS A 112 -13.12 -6.29 2.10
CA HIS A 112 -12.07 -7.31 2.07
C HIS A 112 -12.57 -8.63 1.44
N ILE A 113 -11.64 -9.54 1.18
CA ILE A 113 -11.89 -10.89 0.66
C ILE A 113 -11.16 -11.88 1.56
N ASP A 114 -11.83 -12.98 1.89
CA ASP A 114 -11.24 -14.07 2.68
C ASP A 114 -10.58 -15.10 1.76
N ALA A 115 -9.36 -15.49 2.10
CA ALA A 115 -8.67 -16.60 1.46
C ALA A 115 -9.07 -17.95 2.09
N PRO A 116 -8.95 -19.10 1.39
CA PRO A 116 -9.24 -20.41 1.96
C PRO A 116 -8.49 -20.71 3.27
N GLY A 117 -7.27 -20.21 3.42
CA GLY A 117 -6.49 -20.32 4.66
C GLY A 117 -7.14 -19.64 5.88
N HIS A 118 -8.13 -18.78 5.69
CA HIS A 118 -8.88 -18.17 6.79
C HIS A 118 -9.64 -19.23 7.63
N VAL A 119 -10.23 -20.24 6.98
CA VAL A 119 -11.10 -21.23 7.64
C VAL A 119 -10.57 -22.68 7.57
N TYR A 120 -9.50 -22.92 6.82
CA TYR A 120 -8.87 -24.23 6.69
C TYR A 120 -7.39 -24.15 7.07
N ASP A 121 -7.04 -24.70 8.23
CA ASP A 121 -5.67 -24.63 8.77
C ASP A 121 -4.61 -25.24 7.83
N HIS A 122 -4.94 -26.35 7.16
CA HIS A 122 -4.04 -26.97 6.20
C HIS A 122 -3.80 -26.12 4.94
N TYR A 123 -4.74 -25.23 4.59
CA TYR A 123 -4.54 -24.23 3.52
C TYR A 123 -3.74 -23.03 4.01
N PHE A 124 -3.94 -22.62 5.26
CA PHE A 124 -3.11 -21.58 5.89
C PHE A 124 -1.64 -21.99 5.92
N ASP A 125 -1.36 -23.21 6.39
CA ASP A 125 -0.01 -23.77 6.45
C ASP A 125 0.66 -23.91 5.09
N ALA A 126 -0.14 -24.21 4.07
CA ALA A 126 0.30 -24.28 2.68
C ALA A 126 0.53 -22.89 2.06
N GLY A 127 0.12 -21.80 2.71
CA GLY A 127 0.29 -20.42 2.22
C GLY A 127 -0.83 -19.92 1.31
N PHE A 128 -2.02 -20.56 1.32
CA PHE A 128 -3.18 -20.08 0.54
C PHE A 128 -3.76 -18.81 1.18
N ASP A 129 -3.14 -17.67 0.86
CA ASP A 129 -3.57 -16.33 1.24
C ASP A 129 -4.22 -15.57 0.07
N VAL A 130 -4.50 -14.28 0.26
CA VAL A 130 -5.18 -13.46 -0.76
C VAL A 130 -4.36 -13.28 -2.04
N ASP A 131 -3.02 -13.37 -1.97
CA ASP A 131 -2.13 -13.23 -3.13
C ASP A 131 -2.15 -14.50 -4.01
N THR A 132 -2.82 -15.55 -3.54
CA THR A 132 -2.99 -16.84 -4.24
C THR A 132 -4.38 -17.02 -4.86
N LEU A 133 -5.26 -16.05 -4.68
CA LEU A 133 -6.59 -16.07 -5.28
C LEU A 133 -6.51 -15.85 -6.79
N ASP A 134 -7.37 -16.54 -7.54
CA ASP A 134 -7.41 -16.46 -9.00
C ASP A 134 -8.06 -15.14 -9.44
N LEU A 135 -7.27 -14.24 -10.04
CA LEU A 135 -7.77 -12.97 -10.56
C LEU A 135 -8.84 -13.15 -11.64
N GLU A 136 -8.84 -14.26 -12.39
CA GLU A 136 -9.89 -14.55 -13.38
C GLU A 136 -11.28 -14.67 -12.70
N VAL A 137 -11.32 -15.26 -11.50
CA VAL A 137 -12.54 -15.38 -10.70
C VAL A 137 -12.97 -14.03 -10.14
N LEU A 138 -12.02 -13.17 -9.77
CA LEU A 138 -12.32 -11.86 -9.21
C LEU A 138 -12.75 -10.83 -10.26
N ASN A 139 -12.24 -10.97 -11.49
CA ASN A 139 -12.43 -9.97 -12.54
C ASN A 139 -13.51 -10.34 -13.55
N GLU A 140 -14.02 -11.58 -13.53
CA GLU A 140 -14.99 -12.17 -14.49
C GLU A 140 -15.03 -11.40 -15.84
N PHE A 141 -13.99 -11.56 -16.66
CA PHE A 141 -14.14 -11.23 -18.08
C PHE A 141 -15.05 -12.32 -18.65
N MET A 142 -16.37 -12.11 -18.65
CA MET A 142 -17.25 -12.94 -19.46
C MET A 142 -16.98 -12.62 -20.92
N PRO A 143 -16.31 -13.47 -21.72
CA PRO A 143 -16.51 -13.40 -23.15
C PRO A 143 -18.01 -13.57 -23.35
N PHE A 144 -18.64 -12.61 -24.03
CA PHE A 144 -20.06 -12.59 -24.36
C PHE A 144 -20.44 -13.88 -25.11
N LEU A 145 -20.69 -14.95 -24.36
CA LEU A 145 -21.13 -16.26 -24.86
C LEU A 145 -22.63 -16.14 -25.08
N GLU A 146 -22.99 -15.53 -26.21
CA GLU A 146 -24.30 -15.73 -26.80
C GLU A 146 -24.56 -17.24 -26.90
N SER A 147 -25.67 -17.66 -26.28
CA SER A 147 -26.32 -18.95 -26.50
C SER A 147 -25.52 -20.19 -26.07
N LYS A 148 -25.67 -20.62 -24.80
CA LYS A 148 -26.02 -22.04 -24.45
C LYS A 148 -26.11 -22.42 -22.96
N MET A 149 -26.47 -21.55 -22.01
CA MET A 149 -26.57 -22.02 -20.59
C MET A 149 -27.87 -21.67 -19.85
N ARG A 150 -29.02 -21.83 -20.53
CA ARG A 150 -30.31 -22.05 -19.83
C ARG A 150 -30.67 -23.53 -19.85
N ALA A 151 -29.97 -24.36 -19.08
CA ALA A 151 -30.44 -25.75 -18.88
C ALA A 151 -29.95 -26.46 -17.61
N VAL A 152 -28.88 -26.03 -16.92
CA VAL A 152 -28.21 -26.96 -15.98
C VAL A 152 -28.34 -26.63 -14.49
N CYS A 153 -28.60 -25.39 -14.06
CA CYS A 153 -28.63 -25.08 -12.62
C CYS A 153 -30.04 -25.12 -12.02
N LYS A 154 -30.69 -26.27 -12.10
CA LYS A 154 -31.78 -26.68 -11.20
C LYS A 154 -31.55 -28.12 -10.73
N LEU A 155 -30.50 -28.34 -9.95
CA LEU A 155 -30.45 -29.49 -9.05
C LEU A 155 -29.34 -29.32 -8.01
N LEU A 156 -29.68 -29.65 -6.76
CA LEU A 156 -28.85 -29.81 -5.55
C LEU A 156 -28.90 -28.66 -4.54
N VAL A 157 -29.97 -28.73 -3.73
CA VAL A 157 -30.10 -28.18 -2.38
C VAL A 157 -30.50 -29.37 -1.48
N LEU A 158 -30.07 -29.34 -0.20
CA LEU A 158 -30.36 -30.25 0.96
C LEU A 158 -29.48 -31.53 1.03
N THR A 159 -28.85 -31.96 2.15
CA THR A 159 -29.13 -31.93 3.63
C THR A 159 -27.81 -32.19 4.43
N GLU A 160 -27.43 -31.41 5.46
CA GLU A 160 -27.59 -31.52 6.94
C GLU A 160 -26.69 -32.47 7.80
N LEU A 161 -26.07 -31.83 8.82
CA LEU A 161 -25.91 -32.15 10.27
C LEU A 161 -24.76 -33.02 10.88
N LEU A 162 -24.03 -32.33 11.78
CA LEU A 162 -23.48 -32.66 13.12
C LEU A 162 -22.56 -33.86 13.36
N PHE A 163 -21.36 -33.58 13.91
CA PHE A 163 -20.76 -34.36 15.01
C PHE A 163 -19.92 -33.47 15.96
N VAL A 164 -20.08 -33.71 17.26
CA VAL A 164 -19.35 -33.11 18.41
C VAL A 164 -18.34 -34.14 18.91
N SER A 165 -17.09 -33.75 19.23
CA SER A 165 -16.42 -34.11 20.50
C SER A 165 -14.94 -33.67 20.63
N THR A 166 -14.67 -33.11 21.81
CA THR A 166 -13.45 -33.12 22.67
C THR A 166 -12.22 -32.30 22.31
N ILE A 167 -12.03 -31.26 23.14
CA ILE A 167 -10.87 -30.39 23.33
C ILE A 167 -9.71 -31.17 23.97
N SER A 168 -8.50 -31.04 23.41
CA SER A 168 -7.23 -31.28 24.13
C SER A 168 -6.46 -29.96 24.19
N LEU A 169 -6.14 -29.51 25.41
CA LEU A 169 -5.30 -28.34 25.64
C LEU A 169 -3.83 -28.74 25.51
N ALA A 170 -3.15 -28.17 24.52
CA ALA A 170 -1.70 -28.06 24.50
C ALA A 170 -1.35 -26.57 24.46
N PHE A 171 -0.56 -26.12 25.43
CA PHE A 171 -0.01 -24.77 25.43
C PHE A 171 1.24 -24.76 24.56
N SER A 172 1.22 -24.02 23.46
CA SER A 172 2.43 -23.59 22.74
C SER A 172 2.40 -22.09 22.49
N SER A 173 3.60 -21.51 22.46
CA SER A 173 3.85 -20.07 22.39
C SER A 173 3.34 -19.46 21.05
N PRO A 174 2.80 -18.23 21.05
CA PRO A 174 2.17 -17.59 19.88
C PRO A 174 3.12 -17.28 18.70
N ASN A 175 4.44 -17.47 18.84
CA ASN A 175 5.39 -17.11 17.79
C ASN A 175 5.70 -18.23 16.77
N ASP A 176 5.28 -19.48 17.01
CA ASP A 176 5.59 -20.62 16.12
C ASP A 176 4.51 -20.90 15.04
N ALA A 177 3.51 -20.02 14.91
CA ALA A 177 2.29 -20.31 14.13
C ALA A 177 2.30 -19.79 12.67
N TYR A 178 3.33 -19.08 12.23
CA TYR A 178 3.45 -18.73 10.80
C TYR A 178 4.10 -19.87 10.03
N PRO A 179 3.54 -20.30 8.88
CA PRO A 179 4.23 -21.24 8.01
C PRO A 179 5.55 -20.63 7.51
N THR A 180 6.55 -21.47 7.36
CA THR A 180 7.91 -21.09 6.92
C THR A 180 7.97 -20.58 5.46
N GLY A 181 6.83 -20.48 4.77
CA GLY A 181 6.71 -20.16 3.34
C GLY A 181 6.86 -18.68 2.96
N TYR A 182 6.99 -17.75 3.91
CA TYR A 182 7.21 -16.33 3.59
C TYR A 182 8.65 -15.98 3.16
N GLY A 183 9.49 -16.98 2.86
CA GLY A 183 10.82 -16.78 2.30
C GLY A 183 11.32 -18.05 1.62
N ASP A 184 11.34 -18.05 0.28
CA ASP A 184 11.90 -19.15 -0.48
C ASP A 184 13.43 -19.17 -0.35
N GLU A 185 13.94 -20.13 0.42
CA GLU A 185 15.24 -20.74 0.13
C GLU A 185 15.04 -21.72 -1.05
N PRO A 186 15.68 -21.51 -2.20
CA PRO A 186 15.55 -22.42 -3.33
C PRO A 186 16.38 -23.68 -3.06
N GLY A 187 15.76 -24.68 -2.45
CA GLY A 187 16.30 -26.05 -2.44
C GLY A 187 16.19 -26.77 -1.10
N ALA A 188 15.05 -27.39 -0.84
CA ALA A 188 14.99 -28.57 0.01
C ALA A 188 13.88 -29.51 -0.48
N CYS A 189 14.27 -30.48 -1.31
CA CYS A 189 13.41 -31.60 -1.66
C CYS A 189 13.43 -32.63 -0.51
N VAL A 190 12.37 -32.73 0.28
CA VAL A 190 12.02 -33.97 1.01
C VAL A 190 10.50 -34.06 1.07
N GLY A 191 9.92 -35.02 0.32
CA GLY A 191 8.47 -35.21 0.24
C GLY A 191 7.88 -36.07 1.36
N THR A 192 6.58 -35.89 1.62
CA THR A 192 5.49 -36.91 1.59
C THR A 192 4.26 -36.42 2.37
N SER A 193 3.51 -35.52 1.74
CA SER A 193 2.04 -35.45 1.68
C SER A 193 1.74 -34.87 0.29
N ASP A 194 0.52 -34.94 -0.25
CA ASP A 194 0.18 -34.11 -1.41
C ASP A 194 0.59 -32.68 -1.08
N ASP A 195 1.65 -32.19 -1.72
CA ASP A 195 2.34 -30.97 -1.31
C ASP A 195 1.48 -29.80 -1.81
N LEU A 196 0.44 -29.50 -1.04
CA LEU A 196 -0.47 -28.40 -1.27
C LEU A 196 0.39 -27.14 -1.28
N ARG A 197 0.69 -26.64 -2.47
CA ARG A 197 1.34 -25.36 -2.70
C ARG A 197 0.41 -24.52 -3.56
N PRO A 198 -0.01 -23.33 -3.09
CA PRO A 198 -0.78 -22.44 -3.91
C PRO A 198 0.04 -22.02 -5.12
N LEU A 199 -0.59 -22.00 -6.28
CA LEU A 199 0.04 -21.55 -7.51
C LEU A 199 -0.29 -20.07 -7.69
N ARG A 200 0.67 -19.18 -7.43
CA ARG A 200 0.54 -17.76 -7.76
C ARG A 200 0.73 -17.60 -9.27
N ARG A 201 -0.31 -17.15 -9.97
CA ARG A 201 -0.25 -16.83 -11.39
C ARG A 201 0.12 -15.35 -11.54
N GLU A 202 1.06 -15.09 -12.43
CA GLU A 202 1.47 -13.73 -12.79
C GLU A 202 0.82 -13.27 -14.11
N VAL A 203 0.33 -14.23 -14.90
CA VAL A 203 -0.27 -14.01 -16.21
C VAL A 203 -1.54 -14.83 -16.30
N TYR A 204 -2.64 -14.19 -16.72
CA TYR A 204 -3.96 -14.81 -16.85
C TYR A 204 -4.47 -14.63 -18.29
N GLU A 205 -5.48 -15.43 -18.65
CA GLU A 205 -6.19 -15.36 -19.94
C GLU A 205 -5.25 -15.35 -21.16
N ASP A 206 -4.26 -16.26 -21.17
CA ASP A 206 -3.27 -16.39 -22.24
C ASP A 206 -2.44 -15.11 -22.53
N GLY A 207 -2.20 -14.27 -21.51
CA GLY A 207 -1.41 -13.04 -21.66
C GLY A 207 -2.23 -11.77 -21.84
N GLN A 208 -3.52 -11.79 -21.45
CA GLN A 208 -4.35 -10.58 -21.48
C GLN A 208 -4.27 -9.79 -20.17
N ILE A 209 -4.03 -10.47 -19.05
CA ILE A 209 -3.93 -9.84 -17.73
C ILE A 209 -2.56 -10.20 -17.13
N PHE A 210 -1.87 -9.18 -16.63
CA PHE A 210 -0.57 -9.30 -15.98
C PHE A 210 -0.67 -8.77 -14.55
N ASP A 211 -0.26 -9.56 -13.57
CA ASP A 211 -0.06 -9.08 -12.22
C ASP A 211 1.25 -8.28 -12.16
N ILE A 212 1.10 -6.97 -12.02
CA ILE A 212 2.20 -6.00 -11.90
C ILE A 212 2.43 -5.57 -10.45
N THR A 213 1.94 -6.35 -9.49
CA THR A 213 2.13 -6.10 -8.06
C THR A 213 3.18 -7.02 -7.43
N HIS A 214 3.97 -6.48 -6.52
CA HIS A 214 4.88 -7.28 -5.71
C HIS A 214 4.16 -7.92 -4.52
N GLN A 215 4.34 -9.22 -4.37
CA GLN A 215 3.96 -9.93 -3.15
C GLN A 215 4.70 -9.34 -1.93
N PHE A 216 3.96 -9.18 -0.83
CA PHE A 216 4.57 -8.80 0.44
C PHE A 216 5.23 -10.00 1.12
N ASN A 217 6.48 -9.81 1.52
CA ASN A 217 7.22 -10.74 2.36
C ASN A 217 8.15 -9.93 3.29
N PRO A 218 8.76 -10.54 4.32
CA PRO A 218 9.62 -9.81 5.25
C PRO A 218 10.83 -9.10 4.61
N ASN A 219 11.25 -9.53 3.42
CA ASN A 219 12.33 -8.93 2.66
C ASN A 219 11.84 -7.88 1.65
N THR A 220 10.55 -7.60 1.53
CA THR A 220 10.05 -6.53 0.66
C THR A 220 10.74 -5.22 1.05
N PRO A 221 11.43 -4.53 0.11
CA PRO A 221 12.15 -3.32 0.43
C PRO A 221 11.18 -2.20 0.80
N ILE A 222 11.60 -1.33 1.72
CA ILE A 222 10.89 -0.12 2.11
C ILE A 222 11.87 1.06 2.11
N GLY A 223 11.37 2.27 1.91
CA GLY A 223 12.20 3.47 1.90
C GLY A 223 13.02 3.62 3.18
N ASP A 224 14.28 4.03 3.04
CA ASP A 224 15.23 4.28 4.13
C ASP A 224 15.52 3.07 5.05
N SER A 225 15.37 1.83 4.58
CA SER A 225 15.67 0.61 5.34
C SER A 225 16.55 -0.37 4.57
N ASP A 226 17.55 -0.92 5.24
CA ASP A 226 18.37 -2.04 4.72
C ASP A 226 17.78 -3.42 5.08
N GLU A 227 16.73 -3.45 5.91
CA GLU A 227 16.20 -4.65 6.54
C GLU A 227 14.86 -5.10 5.94
N GLY A 228 14.40 -4.48 4.86
CA GLY A 228 13.06 -4.71 4.32
C GLY A 228 11.97 -4.30 5.32
N ILE A 229 10.76 -4.81 5.10
CA ILE A 229 9.59 -4.51 5.94
C ILE A 229 9.55 -5.31 7.25
N GLY A 230 10.24 -6.46 7.32
CA GLY A 230 10.23 -7.33 8.49
C GLY A 230 8.86 -7.96 8.75
N GLN A 231 8.47 -8.09 10.03
CA GLN A 231 7.17 -8.67 10.38
C GLN A 231 6.04 -7.67 10.13
N PHE A 232 5.32 -7.87 9.02
CA PHE A 232 4.17 -7.05 8.63
C PHE A 232 2.81 -7.72 8.90
N LEU A 233 2.78 -9.03 9.12
CA LEU A 233 1.60 -9.80 9.51
C LEU A 233 1.84 -10.49 10.87
N THR A 234 0.84 -10.39 11.76
CA THR A 234 0.85 -11.01 13.09
C THR A 234 -0.42 -11.81 13.30
N LEU A 235 -0.32 -13.09 13.66
CA LEU A 235 -1.48 -13.96 13.85
C LEU A 235 -2.07 -13.71 15.24
N LEU A 236 -3.26 -13.14 15.30
CA LEU A 236 -3.99 -12.83 16.54
C LEU A 236 -4.78 -14.03 17.06
N SER A 237 -5.32 -14.86 16.16
CA SER A 237 -6.00 -16.11 16.51
C SER A 237 -5.62 -17.20 15.54
N SER A 238 -5.44 -18.42 16.04
CA SER A 238 -4.94 -19.54 15.27
C SER A 238 -5.76 -20.80 15.51
N MET A 239 -6.08 -21.51 14.43
CA MET A 239 -6.75 -22.82 14.51
C MET A 239 -5.90 -23.87 15.22
N LYS A 240 -4.57 -23.79 15.08
CA LYS A 240 -3.61 -24.62 15.86
C LYS A 240 -3.72 -24.41 17.36
N ASN A 241 -4.12 -23.20 17.76
CA ASN A 241 -4.34 -22.84 19.16
C ASN A 241 -5.80 -23.03 19.61
N GLY A 242 -6.63 -23.71 18.80
CA GLY A 242 -8.02 -24.02 19.10
C GLY A 242 -9.04 -22.94 18.73
N SER A 243 -8.66 -21.95 17.91
CA SER A 243 -9.63 -21.02 17.30
C SER A 243 -10.40 -21.69 16.15
N ASP A 244 -11.58 -21.18 15.83
CA ASP A 244 -12.38 -21.68 14.70
C ASP A 244 -11.83 -21.22 13.33
N TYR A 245 -10.94 -20.22 13.32
CA TYR A 245 -10.38 -19.62 12.12
C TYR A 245 -8.99 -19.03 12.41
N ASN A 246 -8.22 -18.77 11.35
CA ASN A 246 -6.96 -18.03 11.42
C ASN A 246 -7.24 -16.53 11.18
N PHE A 247 -6.80 -15.68 12.12
CA PHE A 247 -7.08 -14.25 12.11
C PHE A 247 -5.82 -13.45 12.35
N SER A 248 -5.48 -12.57 11.41
CA SER A 248 -4.24 -11.81 11.47
C SER A 248 -4.47 -10.31 11.59
N GLU A 249 -3.48 -9.64 12.16
CA GLU A 249 -3.28 -8.20 12.14
C GLU A 249 -2.23 -7.84 11.11
N LEU A 250 -2.51 -6.81 10.32
CA LEU A 250 -1.64 -6.27 9.30
C LEU A 250 -1.04 -4.95 9.78
N ARG A 251 0.29 -4.81 9.72
CA ARG A 251 1.03 -3.58 10.01
C ARG A 251 2.04 -3.27 8.91
N LEU A 252 1.91 -2.13 8.23
CA LEU A 252 2.84 -1.70 7.17
C LEU A 252 2.91 -0.18 7.03
N GLY A 253 4.05 0.31 6.54
CA GLY A 253 4.12 1.65 5.94
C GLY A 253 3.30 1.71 4.65
N VAL A 254 2.58 2.80 4.42
CA VAL A 254 1.67 2.92 3.26
C VAL A 254 2.40 3.04 1.91
N HIS A 255 3.71 3.31 1.93
CA HIS A 255 4.61 3.38 0.76
C HIS A 255 5.46 2.11 0.59
N ALA A 256 4.96 0.97 1.04
CA ALA A 256 5.63 -0.32 0.86
C ALA A 256 5.00 -1.08 -0.32
N GLY A 257 5.83 -1.83 -1.05
CA GLY A 257 5.37 -2.58 -2.23
C GLY A 257 4.80 -1.69 -3.34
N THR A 258 3.88 -2.25 -4.12
CA THR A 258 3.18 -1.51 -5.19
C THR A 258 2.08 -0.64 -4.59
N HIS A 259 2.17 0.69 -4.75
CA HIS A 259 1.29 1.64 -4.07
C HIS A 259 1.02 2.90 -4.90
N VAL A 260 0.15 3.78 -4.38
CA VAL A 260 -0.15 5.08 -4.99
C VAL A 260 0.05 6.21 -4.01
N ASP A 261 0.56 7.33 -4.53
CA ASP A 261 0.73 8.54 -3.73
C ASP A 261 -0.45 9.48 -3.87
N ALA A 262 -0.85 10.04 -2.74
CA ALA A 262 -1.79 11.14 -2.67
C ALA A 262 -1.06 12.49 -2.54
N PRO A 263 -1.66 13.62 -2.95
CA PRO A 263 -1.02 14.92 -2.86
C PRO A 263 -0.53 15.30 -1.46
N GLY A 264 -1.25 14.88 -0.41
CA GLY A 264 -0.86 15.10 0.99
C GLY A 264 0.44 14.42 1.43
N HIS A 265 1.01 13.53 0.62
CA HIS A 265 2.31 12.91 0.89
C HIS A 265 3.44 13.96 0.93
N THR A 266 3.44 14.92 -0.01
CA THR A 266 4.52 15.94 -0.10
C THR A 266 4.04 17.37 0.07
N TYR A 267 2.73 17.61 0.20
CA TYR A 267 2.15 18.93 0.41
C TYR A 267 1.39 18.96 1.73
N GLU A 268 1.92 19.71 2.70
CA GLU A 268 1.32 19.79 4.03
C GLU A 268 -0.07 20.43 3.99
N GLU A 269 -0.27 21.44 3.14
CA GLU A 269 -1.58 22.06 2.95
C GLU A 269 -2.62 21.09 2.38
N TYR A 270 -2.18 20.10 1.59
CA TYR A 270 -3.05 19.05 1.06
C TYR A 270 -3.29 17.94 2.10
N TYR A 271 -2.30 17.64 2.92
CA TYR A 271 -2.44 16.73 4.05
C TYR A 271 -3.45 17.27 5.07
N ASP A 272 -3.33 18.54 5.43
CA ASP A 272 -4.23 19.25 6.35
C ASP A 272 -5.63 19.37 5.78
N ALA A 273 -5.72 19.59 4.48
CA ALA A 273 -6.97 19.53 3.76
C ALA A 273 -7.42 18.11 3.41
N GLY A 274 -6.83 17.03 3.94
CA GLY A 274 -7.32 15.65 3.74
C GLY A 274 -7.35 15.15 2.29
N PHE A 275 -6.51 15.67 1.40
CA PHE A 275 -6.29 15.11 0.06
C PHE A 275 -5.47 13.81 0.16
N ASP A 276 -6.17 12.76 0.55
CA ASP A 276 -5.70 11.39 0.69
C ASP A 276 -6.05 10.55 -0.56
N VAL A 277 -5.68 9.26 -0.54
CA VAL A 277 -5.92 8.32 -1.65
C VAL A 277 -7.40 8.17 -2.02
N ASP A 278 -8.30 8.50 -1.09
CA ASP A 278 -9.74 8.38 -1.29
C ASP A 278 -10.33 9.58 -2.06
N SER A 279 -9.55 10.64 -2.24
CA SER A 279 -9.88 11.79 -3.09
C SER A 279 -9.41 11.64 -4.54
N LEU A 280 -8.70 10.55 -4.86
CA LEU A 280 -8.14 10.33 -6.20
C LEU A 280 -9.24 10.01 -7.23
N ASP A 281 -9.03 10.44 -8.47
CA ASP A 281 -9.96 10.17 -9.56
C ASP A 281 -9.78 8.73 -10.08
N LEU A 282 -10.74 7.85 -9.76
CA LEU A 282 -10.71 6.46 -10.23
C LEU A 282 -10.66 6.34 -11.76
N ARG A 283 -11.13 7.34 -12.51
CA ARG A 283 -10.98 7.35 -13.97
C ARG A 283 -9.53 7.47 -14.39
N VAL A 284 -8.67 8.10 -13.59
CA VAL A 284 -7.24 8.19 -13.89
C VAL A 284 -6.54 6.87 -13.55
N LEU A 285 -6.99 6.17 -12.51
CA LEU A 285 -6.47 4.83 -12.17
C LEU A 285 -6.89 3.76 -13.17
N ASN A 286 -8.11 3.82 -13.72
CA ASN A 286 -8.67 2.76 -14.56
C ASN A 286 -8.70 3.10 -16.07
N GLY A 287 -8.10 2.25 -16.89
CA GLY A 287 -8.21 2.28 -18.36
C GLY A 287 -6.86 2.17 -19.09
N PRO A 288 -6.78 2.45 -20.40
CA PRO A 288 -5.58 2.11 -21.18
C PRO A 288 -4.30 2.75 -20.65
N ALA A 289 -3.20 1.99 -20.63
CA ALA A 289 -1.87 2.48 -20.29
C ALA A 289 -0.81 2.01 -21.28
N LEU A 290 0.20 2.86 -21.46
CA LEU A 290 1.35 2.58 -22.29
C LEU A 290 2.54 2.21 -21.39
N LEU A 291 3.06 1.00 -21.54
CA LEU A 291 4.35 0.62 -20.97
C LEU A 291 5.46 1.06 -21.93
N VAL A 292 6.41 1.86 -21.43
CA VAL A 292 7.59 2.32 -22.19
C VAL A 292 8.88 1.90 -21.51
N ASP A 293 9.89 1.58 -22.33
CA ASP A 293 11.25 1.34 -21.86
C ASP A 293 12.07 2.63 -21.86
N VAL A 294 12.66 2.94 -20.70
CA VAL A 294 13.56 4.08 -20.49
C VAL A 294 15.00 3.68 -20.83
N PRO A 295 15.83 4.57 -21.43
CA PRO A 295 17.26 4.32 -21.60
C PRO A 295 17.94 3.90 -20.29
N ARG A 296 18.68 2.79 -20.32
CA ARG A 296 19.22 2.11 -19.13
C ARG A 296 20.42 2.81 -18.48
N ASP A 297 20.86 3.93 -19.01
CA ASP A 297 22.01 4.69 -18.55
C ASP A 297 21.64 6.06 -17.95
N LYS A 298 20.34 6.39 -17.81
CA LYS A 298 19.89 7.75 -17.46
C LYS A 298 18.68 7.77 -16.54
N ASN A 299 18.62 8.81 -15.70
CA ASN A 299 17.39 9.28 -15.05
C ASN A 299 16.46 9.93 -16.08
N LEU A 300 15.17 10.03 -15.75
CA LEU A 300 14.18 10.66 -16.63
C LEU A 300 14.28 12.19 -16.53
N THR A 301 15.18 12.78 -17.33
CA THR A 301 15.30 14.22 -17.56
C THR A 301 14.36 14.69 -18.68
N ALA A 302 14.30 16.00 -18.94
CA ALA A 302 13.50 16.55 -20.04
C ALA A 302 13.90 15.95 -21.41
N ASP A 303 15.19 15.81 -21.68
CA ASP A 303 15.71 15.23 -22.92
C ASP A 303 15.31 13.76 -23.08
N VAL A 304 15.38 12.98 -21.98
CA VAL A 304 14.93 11.59 -22.00
C VAL A 304 13.44 11.52 -22.29
N MET A 305 12.62 12.30 -21.59
CA MET A 305 11.17 12.35 -21.81
C MET A 305 10.80 12.72 -23.25
N GLN A 306 11.50 13.70 -23.84
CA GLN A 306 11.32 14.06 -25.24
C GLN A 306 11.68 12.91 -26.19
N SER A 307 12.76 12.17 -25.89
CA SER A 307 13.24 11.06 -26.72
C SER A 307 12.34 9.81 -26.71
N LEU A 308 11.46 9.67 -25.72
CA LEU A 308 10.51 8.55 -25.64
C LEU A 308 9.38 8.65 -26.68
N HIS A 309 9.18 9.83 -27.29
CA HIS A 309 8.16 10.07 -28.33
C HIS A 309 6.74 9.58 -27.95
N ILE A 310 6.36 9.76 -26.68
CA ILE A 310 5.05 9.31 -26.19
C ILE A 310 3.93 10.02 -26.97
N PRO A 311 2.98 9.28 -27.59
CA PRO A 311 1.90 9.88 -28.36
C PRO A 311 1.00 10.79 -27.52
N LYS A 312 0.54 11.90 -28.13
CA LYS A 312 -0.51 12.76 -27.55
C LYS A 312 -1.79 11.97 -27.31
N GLY A 313 -2.56 12.34 -26.29
CA GLY A 313 -3.77 11.65 -25.87
C GLY A 313 -3.56 10.46 -24.93
N VAL A 314 -2.33 9.93 -24.79
CA VAL A 314 -2.03 8.91 -23.78
C VAL A 314 -2.16 9.51 -22.39
N LYS A 315 -3.01 8.89 -21.55
CA LYS A 315 -3.30 9.37 -20.19
C LYS A 315 -2.53 8.64 -19.10
N ARG A 316 -2.03 7.44 -19.35
CA ARG A 316 -1.35 6.61 -18.36
C ARG A 316 -0.11 6.01 -18.98
N VAL A 317 1.02 6.17 -18.31
CA VAL A 317 2.30 5.64 -18.77
C VAL A 317 3.01 4.96 -17.62
N LEU A 318 3.44 3.72 -17.85
CA LEU A 318 4.29 2.96 -16.94
C LEU A 318 5.71 3.00 -17.51
N PHE A 319 6.67 3.45 -16.70
CA PHE A 319 8.06 3.61 -17.09
C PHE A 319 8.85 2.45 -16.53
N ARG A 320 9.26 1.51 -17.40
CA ARG A 320 10.22 0.47 -17.02
C ARG A 320 11.63 1.00 -17.19
N THR A 321 12.41 0.90 -16.14
CA THR A 321 13.73 1.48 -16.02
C THR A 321 14.79 0.40 -15.80
N LEU A 322 16.04 0.82 -15.52
CA LEU A 322 17.10 -0.08 -15.08
C LEU A 322 16.78 -0.76 -13.73
N ASN A 323 15.81 -0.25 -12.95
CA ASN A 323 15.45 -0.80 -11.65
C ASN A 323 14.91 -2.24 -11.77
N THR A 324 14.05 -2.50 -12.76
CA THR A 324 13.59 -3.85 -13.11
C THR A 324 14.77 -4.77 -13.45
N ASP A 325 15.67 -4.33 -14.35
CA ASP A 325 16.84 -5.13 -14.76
C ASP A 325 17.77 -5.46 -13.57
N ARG A 326 17.91 -4.52 -12.62
CA ARG A 326 18.69 -4.69 -11.38
C ARG A 326 17.94 -5.44 -10.29
N ARG A 327 16.67 -5.77 -10.52
CA ARG A 327 15.76 -6.45 -9.58
C ARG A 327 15.72 -5.76 -8.23
N LEU A 328 15.62 -4.43 -8.21
CA LEU A 328 15.71 -3.68 -6.96
C LEU A 328 14.55 -3.99 -5.99
N MET A 329 13.33 -4.17 -6.50
CA MET A 329 12.18 -4.59 -5.69
C MET A 329 12.29 -6.02 -5.13
N TRP A 330 13.25 -6.82 -5.61
CA TRP A 330 13.53 -8.17 -5.12
C TRP A 330 14.65 -8.20 -4.08
N LYS A 331 15.23 -7.04 -3.74
CA LYS A 331 16.27 -6.91 -2.71
C LYS A 331 15.66 -6.46 -1.40
N LYS A 332 16.29 -6.89 -0.31
CA LYS A 332 15.93 -6.47 1.05
C LYS A 332 16.24 -5.00 1.33
N ALA A 333 17.40 -4.54 0.85
CA ALA A 333 17.91 -3.22 1.15
C ALA A 333 17.44 -2.16 0.16
N PHE A 334 17.11 -0.98 0.69
CA PHE A 334 16.80 0.21 -0.09
C PHE A 334 18.05 0.71 -0.83
N ASP A 335 18.01 0.61 -2.15
CA ASP A 335 19.03 1.17 -3.03
C ASP A 335 18.67 2.63 -3.35
N THR A 336 19.57 3.58 -3.10
CA THR A 336 19.40 5.02 -3.40
C THR A 336 19.87 5.40 -4.80
N SER A 337 20.56 4.50 -5.52
CA SER A 337 21.05 4.73 -6.89
C SER A 337 20.06 4.28 -7.97
N TYR A 338 18.78 4.18 -7.61
CA TYR A 338 17.70 3.81 -8.52
C TYR A 338 17.44 4.92 -9.55
N VAL A 339 16.86 4.51 -10.66
CA VAL A 339 16.43 5.40 -11.73
C VAL A 339 15.07 6.00 -11.39
N GLY A 340 14.95 7.31 -11.54
CA GLY A 340 13.68 8.01 -11.38
C GLY A 340 13.63 9.32 -12.16
N PHE A 341 12.53 10.04 -12.02
CA PHE A 341 12.36 11.36 -12.61
C PHE A 341 13.23 12.40 -11.92
N MET A 342 13.92 13.19 -12.74
CA MET A 342 14.45 14.48 -12.32
C MET A 342 13.34 15.52 -12.45
N LYS A 343 13.47 16.64 -11.74
CA LYS A 343 12.49 17.74 -11.75
C LYS A 343 12.21 18.27 -13.15
N ASP A 344 13.23 18.41 -13.99
CA ASP A 344 13.07 18.89 -15.36
C ASP A 344 12.31 17.89 -16.25
N GLY A 345 12.52 16.58 -16.05
CA GLY A 345 11.75 15.53 -16.72
C GLY A 345 10.28 15.50 -16.27
N ALA A 346 10.04 15.64 -14.97
CA ALA A 346 8.68 15.77 -14.42
C ALA A 346 7.97 17.01 -15.01
N GLN A 347 8.66 18.15 -15.05
CA GLN A 347 8.10 19.40 -15.58
C GLN A 347 7.83 19.30 -17.09
N TRP A 348 8.75 18.70 -17.83
CA TRP A 348 8.56 18.45 -19.25
C TRP A 348 7.32 17.59 -19.49
N LEU A 349 7.12 16.52 -18.72
CA LEU A 349 5.95 15.65 -18.82
C LEU A 349 4.65 16.44 -18.60
N VAL A 350 4.58 17.23 -17.52
CA VAL A 350 3.41 18.05 -17.18
C VAL A 350 3.08 19.04 -18.31
N ASP A 351 4.08 19.70 -18.86
CA ASP A 351 3.88 20.77 -19.84
C ASP A 351 3.62 20.25 -21.25
N ASN A 352 4.18 19.09 -21.61
CA ASN A 352 4.24 18.61 -22.98
C ASN A 352 3.41 17.37 -23.25
N THR A 353 2.69 16.81 -22.27
CA THR A 353 1.94 15.58 -22.45
C THR A 353 0.51 15.68 -21.93
N ASP A 354 -0.26 14.64 -22.24
CA ASP A 354 -1.63 14.45 -21.76
C ASP A 354 -1.70 13.57 -20.51
N ILE A 355 -0.55 13.12 -20.00
CA ILE A 355 -0.41 12.08 -18.99
C ILE A 355 -0.97 12.55 -17.65
N LYS A 356 -1.73 11.68 -17.01
CA LYS A 356 -2.38 11.85 -15.71
C LYS A 356 -2.07 10.70 -14.74
N LEU A 357 -1.51 9.59 -15.21
CA LEU A 357 -0.95 8.54 -14.36
C LEU A 357 0.50 8.26 -14.77
N VAL A 358 1.40 8.31 -13.80
CA VAL A 358 2.82 7.99 -13.95
C VAL A 358 3.13 6.78 -13.08
N GLY A 359 3.43 5.65 -13.73
CA GLY A 359 3.85 4.42 -13.06
C GLY A 359 5.36 4.24 -13.10
N ILE A 360 6.00 3.82 -12.01
CA ILE A 360 7.42 3.48 -11.99
C ILE A 360 7.69 2.13 -11.30
N ASP A 361 8.81 1.50 -11.66
CA ASP A 361 9.22 0.17 -11.24
C ASP A 361 10.10 0.14 -9.97
N TYR A 362 9.96 1.13 -9.09
CA TYR A 362 10.64 1.15 -7.78
C TYR A 362 9.89 2.01 -6.75
N LEU A 363 10.39 2.03 -5.50
CA LEU A 363 9.80 2.69 -4.33
C LEU A 363 9.61 4.21 -4.41
N SER A 364 10.03 4.85 -5.51
CA SER A 364 9.74 6.26 -5.75
C SER A 364 9.80 6.62 -7.23
N VAL A 365 8.88 7.48 -7.68
CA VAL A 365 8.82 8.05 -9.03
C VAL A 365 9.99 8.98 -9.30
N ALA A 366 10.50 9.65 -8.27
CA ALA A 366 11.56 10.63 -8.41
C ALA A 366 12.91 10.01 -8.09
N ALA A 367 13.96 10.39 -8.81
CA ALA A 367 15.31 9.95 -8.48
C ALA A 367 15.70 10.47 -7.09
N PHE A 368 16.49 9.70 -6.34
CA PHE A 368 16.85 10.05 -4.96
C PHE A 368 17.44 11.46 -4.81
N ASP A 369 18.29 11.88 -5.76
CA ASP A 369 18.92 13.20 -5.79
C ASP A 369 17.93 14.37 -6.01
N ASP A 370 16.74 14.09 -6.54
CA ASP A 370 15.72 15.08 -6.89
C ASP A 370 14.32 14.67 -6.41
N LEU A 371 14.30 13.94 -5.28
CA LEU A 371 13.13 13.27 -4.73
C LEU A 371 11.96 14.27 -4.57
N LEU A 372 12.06 15.23 -3.66
CA LEU A 372 10.97 16.18 -3.41
C LEU A 372 10.62 17.08 -4.61
N PRO A 373 11.59 17.68 -5.33
CA PRO A 373 11.23 18.63 -6.38
C PRO A 373 10.45 17.98 -7.54
N ALA A 374 10.72 16.71 -7.90
CA ALA A 374 9.95 16.01 -8.90
C ALA A 374 8.54 15.61 -8.40
N HIS A 375 8.40 15.11 -7.16
CA HIS A 375 7.06 14.85 -6.59
C HIS A 375 6.21 16.12 -6.53
N HIS A 376 6.81 17.23 -6.12
CA HIS A 376 6.12 18.52 -6.10
C HIS A 376 5.58 18.88 -7.49
N VAL A 377 6.37 18.71 -8.55
CA VAL A 377 5.89 18.99 -9.91
C VAL A 377 4.66 18.14 -10.26
N PHE A 378 4.68 16.84 -9.97
CA PHE A 378 3.55 15.96 -10.28
C PHE A 378 2.31 16.26 -9.43
N LEU A 379 2.48 16.36 -8.10
CA LEU A 379 1.38 16.39 -7.15
C LEU A 379 0.77 17.78 -6.96
N LYS A 380 1.43 18.85 -7.41
CA LYS A 380 0.94 20.24 -7.26
C LYS A 380 -0.45 20.47 -7.85
N SER A 381 -0.75 19.87 -9.00
CA SER A 381 -2.05 20.07 -9.67
C SER A 381 -3.16 19.19 -9.06
N ARG A 382 -2.79 18.13 -8.33
CA ARG A 382 -3.66 17.02 -7.89
C ARG A 382 -4.28 16.20 -9.04
N GLU A 383 -3.91 16.48 -10.29
CA GLU A 383 -4.46 15.80 -11.47
C GLU A 383 -3.60 14.62 -11.93
N ILE A 384 -2.36 14.53 -11.45
CA ILE A 384 -1.45 13.43 -11.76
C ILE A 384 -1.41 12.48 -10.57
N ILE A 385 -1.63 11.20 -10.84
CA ILE A 385 -1.53 10.12 -9.87
C ILE A 385 -0.22 9.36 -10.12
N LEU A 386 0.49 9.09 -9.04
CA LEU A 386 1.72 8.31 -9.08
C LEU A 386 1.42 6.88 -8.64
N VAL A 387 1.96 5.91 -9.38
CA VAL A 387 1.94 4.49 -9.00
C VAL A 387 3.39 4.02 -8.90
N GLU A 388 3.79 3.54 -7.74
CA GLU A 388 5.19 3.21 -7.45
C GLU A 388 5.32 1.74 -7.09
N GLY A 389 6.54 1.21 -7.22
CA GLY A 389 6.85 -0.18 -6.93
C GLY A 389 6.17 -1.17 -7.87
N LEU A 390 6.06 -0.87 -9.17
CA LEU A 390 5.47 -1.77 -10.16
C LEU A 390 6.40 -2.96 -10.50
N LYS A 391 5.83 -4.15 -10.59
CA LYS A 391 6.49 -5.37 -11.07
C LYS A 391 6.36 -5.46 -12.60
N LEU A 392 7.36 -5.01 -13.34
CA LEU A 392 7.35 -4.95 -14.81
C LEU A 392 8.28 -5.97 -15.50
N ASP A 393 8.67 -7.01 -14.75
CA ASP A 393 9.48 -8.13 -15.23
C ASP A 393 8.78 -8.86 -16.39
N ASP A 394 9.50 -9.12 -17.48
CA ASP A 394 9.05 -9.95 -18.62
C ASP A 394 7.77 -9.48 -19.36
N ILE A 395 7.33 -8.22 -19.15
CA ILE A 395 6.17 -7.63 -19.85
C ILE A 395 6.61 -6.95 -21.16
N GLU A 396 5.90 -7.16 -22.27
CA GLU A 396 6.25 -6.48 -23.53
C GLU A 396 5.92 -4.99 -23.46
N ALA A 397 6.81 -4.11 -23.93
CA ALA A 397 6.49 -2.69 -24.01
C ALA A 397 5.38 -2.46 -25.05
N GLY A 398 4.35 -1.68 -24.70
CA GLY A 398 3.18 -1.56 -25.55
C GLY A 398 1.96 -0.95 -24.85
N LEU A 399 0.87 -0.86 -25.61
CA LEU A 399 -0.40 -0.38 -25.11
C LEU A 399 -1.22 -1.54 -24.53
N TYR A 400 -1.65 -1.37 -23.29
CA TYR A 400 -2.53 -2.30 -22.58
C TYR A 400 -3.92 -1.66 -22.41
N THR A 401 -4.97 -2.45 -22.59
CA THR A 401 -6.37 -1.99 -22.66
C THR A 401 -6.92 -1.56 -21.31
N GLU A 402 -6.48 -2.20 -20.24
CA GLU A 402 -6.88 -1.90 -18.87
C GLU A 402 -5.65 -1.86 -17.99
N ALA A 403 -5.32 -0.66 -17.51
CA ALA A 403 -4.43 -0.51 -16.38
C ALA A 403 -5.30 -0.44 -15.13
N LEU A 404 -4.92 -1.26 -14.17
CA LEU A 404 -5.28 -1.13 -12.77
C LEU A 404 -6.74 -1.47 -12.41
N GLU A 405 -7.06 -2.77 -12.41
CA GLU A 405 -7.79 -3.35 -11.27
C GLU A 405 -6.76 -3.76 -10.22
N MET A 406 -5.95 -2.82 -9.73
CA MET A 406 -5.36 -3.09 -8.42
C MET A 406 -6.55 -3.15 -7.48
N ALA A 407 -6.66 -4.25 -6.73
CA ALA A 407 -7.07 -4.17 -5.33
C ALA A 407 -6.04 -3.29 -4.60
N LEU A 408 -5.95 -2.01 -4.99
CA LEU A 408 -5.42 -0.94 -4.18
C LEU A 408 -6.37 -0.98 -3.01
N ASN A 409 -5.92 -1.69 -2.01
CA ASN A 409 -6.38 -1.56 -0.67
C ASN A 409 -6.22 -0.06 -0.43
N LYS A 410 -7.31 0.71 -0.62
CA LYS A 410 -7.34 2.18 -0.62
C LYS A 410 -7.02 2.62 0.81
N LYS A 411 -5.74 2.51 1.13
CA LYS A 411 -5.20 2.55 2.48
C LYS A 411 -4.82 4.00 2.73
N LYS A 412 -5.62 4.59 3.59
CA LYS A 412 -5.69 6.01 3.91
C LYS A 412 -4.36 6.55 4.45
N CYS A 413 -4.12 7.84 4.17
CA CYS A 413 -3.45 8.79 5.08
C CYS A 413 -4.55 9.66 5.74
N CYS A 414 -5.04 9.38 6.97
CA CYS A 414 -5.48 10.34 8.03
C CYS A 414 -6.62 9.93 9.03
N LYS A 415 -6.41 10.29 10.31
CA LYS A 415 -7.23 10.50 11.56
C LYS A 415 -8.67 9.95 11.75
N GLY A 416 -8.99 9.65 13.02
CA GLY A 416 -10.28 9.91 13.69
C GLY A 416 -10.09 10.31 15.18
N ASP A 417 -11.16 10.74 15.81
CA ASP A 417 -11.18 11.58 17.02
C ASP A 417 -11.00 10.81 18.34
N ILE A 418 -10.34 11.46 19.31
CA ILE A 418 -10.21 11.00 20.70
C ILE A 418 -11.19 11.82 21.55
N PHE A 419 -12.16 11.17 22.18
CA PHE A 419 -12.82 11.73 23.36
C PHE A 419 -11.94 11.47 24.59
N SER A 420 -11.61 12.54 25.29
CA SER A 420 -10.93 12.53 26.57
C SER A 420 -11.85 12.01 27.68
N GLU A 421 -11.37 11.05 28.47
CA GLU A 421 -11.47 11.08 29.94
C GLU A 421 -10.15 10.60 30.57
#